data_AF-A0A533VA44-F1
#
_entry.id   AF-A0A533VA44-F1
#
_cell.length_a   1.000
_cell.length_b   1.000
_cell.length_c   1.000
_cell.angle_alpha   90.00
_cell.angle_beta   90.00
_cell.angle_gamma   90.00
#
_symmetry.space_group_name_H-M   'P 1'
#
loop_
_entity.id
_entity.type
_entity.pdbx_description
1 polymer ?
#
loop_
_entity_poly.entity_id
_entity_poly.type
_entity_poly.pdbx_seq_one_letter_code
_entity_poly.pdbx_strand_id
1 'polypeptide(L)'
;MGADFTVSVNKSLDIRNEISRITKGNGVDVVLDTVGLESTLNLAGTLLNKNGAIVMVGLFGKEITIPLFQTVIKEYQLYGPLWGNFNELREVVDLAKTGKVKHRIQKFRLSEVNDAIELLHGGNITGRAVIIP
;
A
#
# COMPACT_ATOMS: atom_id res chain seq x y z
N MET A 1 7.68 5.98 10.98
CA MET A 1 7.03 5.12 9.99
C MET A 1 7.88 3.86 9.94
N GLY A 2 7.63 2.91 10.84
CA GLY A 2 8.57 1.87 11.26
C GLY A 2 8.85 0.79 10.22
N ALA A 3 9.26 1.18 9.02
CA ALA A 3 9.80 0.29 8.01
C ALA A 3 11.28 0.02 8.33
N ASP A 4 11.68 -1.25 8.32
CA ASP A 4 13.09 -1.65 8.48
C ASP A 4 13.92 -1.32 7.22
N PHE A 5 13.29 -1.36 6.05
CA PHE A 5 13.93 -1.10 4.76
C PHE A 5 13.02 -0.28 3.84
N THR A 6 13.63 0.51 2.97
CA THR A 6 12.95 1.24 1.88
C THR A 6 13.70 1.02 0.57
N VAL A 7 12.99 0.67 -0.50
CA VAL A 7 13.56 0.47 -1.83
C VAL A 7 12.97 1.50 -2.79
N SER A 8 13.83 2.27 -3.44
CA SER A 8 13.41 3.26 -4.43
C SER A 8 13.07 2.58 -5.75
N VAL A 9 11.88 2.86 -6.28
CA VAL A 9 11.41 2.40 -7.58
C VAL A 9 11.95 3.35 -8.66
N ASN A 10 13.25 3.31 -8.95
CA ASN A 10 13.85 4.01 -10.08
C ASN A 10 14.19 3.04 -11.22
N LYS A 11 14.26 3.54 -12.46
CA LYS A 11 14.39 2.71 -13.68
C LYS A 11 15.66 1.84 -13.74
N SER A 12 16.65 2.09 -12.91
CA SER A 12 17.95 1.39 -12.93
C SER A 12 18.08 0.25 -11.91
N LEU A 13 17.15 0.12 -10.97
CA LEU A 13 17.25 -0.85 -9.88
C LEU A 13 16.28 -2.02 -10.08
N ASP A 14 16.83 -3.23 -10.06
CA ASP A 14 16.03 -4.46 -10.01
C ASP A 14 15.47 -4.67 -8.60
N ILE A 15 14.22 -4.24 -8.40
CA ILE A 15 13.49 -4.36 -7.13
C ILE A 15 13.48 -5.80 -6.64
N ARG A 16 13.36 -6.78 -7.54
CA ARG A 16 13.31 -8.20 -7.15
C ARG A 16 14.62 -8.63 -6.52
N ASN A 17 15.76 -8.24 -7.09
CA ASN A 17 17.07 -8.59 -6.55
C ASN A 17 17.30 -7.96 -5.18
N GLU A 18 16.86 -6.72 -4.99
CA GLU A 18 17.00 -6.04 -3.70
C GLU A 18 16.11 -6.67 -2.62
N ILE A 19 14.85 -6.98 -2.95
CA ILE A 19 13.97 -7.71 -2.03
C ILE A 19 14.52 -9.11 -1.75
N SER A 20 15.04 -9.82 -2.75
CA SER A 20 15.69 -11.12 -2.57
C SER A 20 16.88 -11.02 -1.61
N ARG A 21 17.72 -9.99 -1.74
CA ARG A 21 18.85 -9.73 -0.82
C ARG A 21 18.38 -9.49 0.61
N ILE A 22 17.36 -8.65 0.81
CA ILE A 22 16.79 -8.34 2.14
C ILE A 22 16.18 -9.60 2.77
N THR A 23 15.48 -10.39 1.98
CA THR A 23 14.74 -11.60 2.42
C THR A 23 15.58 -12.88 2.39
N LYS A 24 16.86 -12.79 2.02
CA LYS A 24 17.78 -13.92 1.83
C LYS A 24 17.23 -14.98 0.87
N GLY A 25 16.54 -14.54 -0.19
CA GLY A 25 15.95 -15.38 -1.23
C GLY A 25 14.58 -15.97 -0.90
N ASN A 26 14.04 -15.74 0.31
CA ASN A 26 12.75 -16.27 0.70
C ASN A 26 11.57 -15.54 0.04
N GLY A 27 11.77 -14.31 -0.44
CA GLY A 27 10.65 -13.47 -0.90
C GLY A 27 9.82 -12.95 0.27
N VAL A 28 8.59 -12.52 -0.02
CA VAL A 28 7.67 -11.92 0.96
C VAL A 28 6.41 -12.77 1.15
N ASP A 29 5.90 -12.83 2.38
CA ASP A 29 4.67 -13.56 2.68
C ASP A 29 3.41 -12.77 2.26
N VAL A 30 3.45 -11.45 2.41
CA VAL A 30 2.32 -10.56 2.10
C VAL A 30 2.81 -9.32 1.36
N VAL A 31 2.08 -8.93 0.33
CA VAL A 31 2.23 -7.62 -0.33
C VAL A 31 0.94 -6.82 -0.12
N LEU A 32 1.08 -5.63 0.46
CA LEU A 32 0.02 -4.62 0.49
C LEU A 32 0.24 -3.66 -0.70
N ASP A 33 -0.60 -3.75 -1.72
CA ASP A 33 -0.53 -2.86 -2.87
C ASP A 33 -1.43 -1.64 -2.65
N THR A 34 -0.83 -0.48 -2.40
CA THR A 34 -1.52 0.80 -2.18
C THR A 34 -1.62 1.66 -3.45
N VAL A 35 -1.22 1.12 -4.62
CA VAL A 35 -1.23 1.81 -5.92
C VAL A 35 -2.38 1.28 -6.79
N GLY A 36 -2.47 -0.04 -6.96
CA GLY A 36 -3.51 -0.70 -7.75
C GLY A 36 -3.30 -0.62 -9.25
N LEU A 37 -2.04 -0.61 -9.70
CA LEU A 37 -1.68 -0.71 -11.12
C LEU A 37 -1.39 -2.16 -11.50
N GLU A 38 -1.65 -2.53 -12.75
CA GLU A 38 -1.28 -3.87 -13.25
C GLU A 38 0.23 -4.14 -13.09
N SER A 39 1.08 -3.13 -13.31
CA SER A 39 2.52 -3.26 -13.14
C SER A 39 2.94 -3.51 -11.69
N THR A 40 2.28 -2.90 -10.70
CA THR A 40 2.58 -3.09 -9.27
C THR A 40 2.11 -4.44 -8.77
N LEU A 41 0.96 -4.92 -9.25
CA LEU A 41 0.41 -6.23 -8.91
C LEU A 41 1.17 -7.38 -9.57
N ASN A 42 1.61 -7.21 -10.81
CA ASN A 42 2.52 -8.16 -11.47
C ASN A 42 3.85 -8.25 -10.72
N LEU A 43 4.42 -7.10 -10.34
CA LEU A 43 5.61 -7.08 -9.48
C LEU A 43 5.34 -7.80 -8.16
N ALA A 44 4.23 -7.53 -7.48
CA ALA A 44 3.85 -8.20 -6.23
C ALA A 44 3.86 -9.74 -6.37
N GLY A 45 3.21 -10.27 -7.41
CA GLY A 45 3.21 -11.72 -7.69
C GLY A 45 4.61 -12.30 -7.88
N THR A 46 5.55 -11.51 -8.41
CA THR A 46 6.94 -11.95 -8.55
C THR A 46 7.71 -12.01 -7.24
N LEU A 47 7.39 -11.12 -6.28
CA LEU A 47 8.09 -11.00 -5.00
C LEU A 47 7.60 -12.02 -3.96
N LEU A 48 6.37 -12.52 -4.09
CA LEU A 48 5.78 -13.45 -3.14
C LEU A 48 6.54 -14.78 -3.04
N ASN A 49 6.61 -15.31 -1.83
CA ASN A 49 6.93 -16.71 -1.57
C ASN A 49 5.70 -17.61 -1.87
N LYS A 50 5.88 -18.93 -1.76
CA LYS A 50 4.76 -19.88 -1.80
C LYS A 50 3.75 -19.58 -0.69
N ASN A 51 2.47 -19.78 -0.99
CA ASN A 51 1.33 -19.55 -0.09
C ASN A 51 1.19 -18.11 0.40
N GLY A 52 1.82 -17.16 -0.31
CA GLY A 52 1.74 -15.74 0.03
C GLY A 52 0.42 -15.09 -0.38
N ALA A 53 0.24 -13.82 -0.02
CA ALA A 53 -0.97 -13.06 -0.31
C ALA A 53 -0.67 -11.67 -0.88
N ILE A 54 -1.42 -11.28 -1.92
CA ILE A 54 -1.51 -9.90 -2.39
C ILE A 54 -2.81 -9.29 -1.85
N VAL A 55 -2.71 -8.15 -1.19
CA VAL A 55 -3.87 -7.36 -0.73
C VAL A 55 -3.89 -6.05 -1.51
N MET A 56 -4.84 -5.93 -2.43
CA MET A 56 -5.02 -4.78 -3.30
C MET A 56 -5.90 -3.74 -2.60
N VAL A 57 -5.29 -2.65 -2.16
CA VAL A 57 -5.95 -1.52 -1.50
C VAL A 57 -6.04 -0.30 -2.42
N GLY A 58 -5.04 -0.12 -3.30
CA GLY A 58 -5.03 0.93 -4.32
C GLY A 58 -5.99 0.65 -5.48
N LEU A 59 -6.51 1.72 -6.09
CA LEU A 59 -7.50 1.68 -7.17
C LEU A 59 -7.15 2.66 -8.30
N PHE A 60 -5.86 2.72 -8.69
CA PHE A 60 -5.44 3.60 -9.79
C PHE A 60 -5.66 2.98 -11.18
N GLY A 61 -5.53 1.66 -11.31
CA GLY A 61 -5.80 0.91 -12.54
C GLY A 61 -7.28 0.56 -12.72
N LYS A 62 -7.60 0.02 -13.90
CA LYS A 62 -8.97 -0.41 -14.27
C LYS A 62 -9.18 -1.92 -14.16
N GLU A 63 -8.23 -2.69 -14.66
CA GLU A 63 -8.24 -4.15 -14.71
C GLU A 63 -6.81 -4.69 -14.66
N ILE A 64 -6.67 -5.98 -14.38
CA ILE A 64 -5.38 -6.65 -14.27
C ILE A 64 -5.40 -8.03 -14.92
N THR A 65 -4.27 -8.43 -15.50
CA THR A 65 -4.04 -9.79 -15.95
C THR A 65 -3.34 -10.60 -14.86
N ILE A 66 -3.88 -11.77 -14.50
CA ILE A 66 -3.28 -12.66 -13.51
C ILE A 66 -2.55 -13.83 -14.20
N PRO A 67 -1.23 -14.02 -13.96
CA PRO A 67 -0.46 -15.07 -14.61
C PRO A 67 -0.74 -16.47 -14.02
N LEU A 68 -1.55 -17.26 -14.74
CA LEU A 68 -2.03 -18.59 -14.31
C LEU A 68 -0.93 -19.50 -13.74
N PHE A 69 0.18 -19.67 -14.45
CA PHE A 69 1.25 -20.57 -14.01
C PHE A 69 1.85 -20.15 -12.67
N GLN A 70 2.14 -18.86 -12.48
CA GLN A 70 2.72 -18.35 -11.24
C GLN A 70 1.73 -18.43 -10.08
N THR A 71 0.46 -18.12 -10.33
CA THR A 71 -0.61 -18.25 -9.32
C THR A 71 -0.72 -19.67 -8.81
N VAL A 72 -0.67 -20.67 -9.70
CA VAL A 72 -0.77 -22.08 -9.33
C VAL A 72 0.49 -22.59 -8.64
N ILE A 73 1.69 -22.34 -9.20
CA ILE A 73 2.95 -22.89 -8.66
C ILE A 73 3.32 -22.29 -7.30
N LYS A 74 2.93 -21.04 -7.06
CA LYS A 74 3.15 -20.35 -5.79
C LYS A 74 1.97 -20.46 -4.84
N GLU A 75 0.82 -20.99 -5.27
CA GLU A 75 -0.37 -21.15 -4.44
C GLU A 75 -0.78 -19.84 -3.72
N TYR A 76 -0.61 -18.69 -4.39
CA TYR A 76 -0.85 -17.39 -3.74
C TYR A 76 -2.30 -16.92 -3.86
N GLN A 77 -2.71 -16.07 -2.93
CA GLN A 77 -4.05 -15.50 -2.84
C GLN A 77 -4.08 -14.01 -3.23
N LEU A 78 -5.20 -13.54 -3.76
CA LEU A 78 -5.46 -12.14 -4.06
C LEU A 78 -6.71 -11.67 -3.31
N TYR A 79 -6.58 -10.59 -2.55
CA TYR A 79 -7.65 -9.98 -1.76
C TYR A 79 -7.90 -8.54 -2.24
N GLY A 80 -9.17 -8.17 -2.35
CA GLY A 80 -9.59 -6.79 -2.62
C GLY A 80 -10.48 -6.26 -1.47
N PRO A 81 -9.91 -5.97 -0.29
CA PRO A 81 -10.70 -5.43 0.81
C PRO A 81 -11.13 -4.00 0.50
N LEU A 82 -12.36 -3.67 0.89
CA LEU A 82 -12.86 -2.30 0.86
C LEU A 82 -13.26 -1.90 2.27
N TRP A 83 -12.50 -0.95 2.83
CA TRP A 83 -12.65 -0.50 4.22
C TRP A 83 -12.49 -1.64 5.23
N GLY A 84 -13.27 -1.58 6.31
CA GLY A 84 -13.38 -2.58 7.33
C GLY A 84 -14.75 -2.50 8.00
N ASN A 85 -15.07 -3.50 8.79
CA ASN A 85 -16.27 -3.52 9.60
C ASN A 85 -16.13 -2.64 10.85
N PHE A 86 -17.24 -2.49 11.58
CA PHE A 86 -17.29 -1.63 12.76
C PHE A 86 -16.36 -2.06 13.90
N ASN A 87 -16.12 -3.36 14.07
CA ASN A 87 -15.19 -3.85 15.10
C ASN A 87 -13.75 -3.53 14.71
N GLU A 88 -13.38 -3.72 13.44
CA GLU A 88 -12.04 -3.34 12.93
C GLU A 88 -11.78 -1.82 13.08
N LEU A 89 -12.80 -0.98 12.86
CA LEU A 89 -12.70 0.45 13.14
C LEU A 89 -12.40 0.74 14.62
N ARG A 90 -13.09 0.06 15.54
CA ARG A 90 -12.84 0.21 16.98
C ARG A 90 -11.41 -0.19 17.34
N GLU A 91 -10.94 -1.32 16.82
CA GLU A 91 -9.59 -1.80 17.05
C GLU A 91 -8.54 -0.79 16.57
N VAL A 92 -8.70 -0.23 15.36
CA VAL A 92 -7.80 0.82 14.84
C VAL A 92 -7.83 2.07 15.70
N VAL A 93 -9.00 2.49 16.20
CA VAL A 93 -9.12 3.63 17.12
C VAL A 93 -8.37 3.35 18.42
N ASP A 94 -8.45 2.15 18.96
CA ASP A 94 -7.73 1.77 20.19
C ASP A 94 -6.21 1.69 19.97
N LEU A 95 -5.76 1.23 18.80
CA LEU A 95 -4.35 1.33 18.38
C LEU A 95 -3.88 2.78 18.27
N ALA A 96 -4.72 3.69 17.81
CA ALA A 96 -4.40 5.12 17.74
C ALA A 96 -4.33 5.74 19.15
N LYS A 97 -5.27 5.42 20.06
CA LYS A 97 -5.25 5.88 21.46
C LYS A 97 -3.99 5.44 22.20
N THR A 98 -3.52 4.21 21.95
CA THR A 98 -2.29 3.67 22.54
C THR A 98 -1.01 4.15 21.86
N GLY A 99 -1.11 5.01 20.83
CA GLY A 99 0.02 5.58 20.12
C GLY A 99 0.77 4.58 19.21
N LYS A 100 0.23 3.36 19.02
CA LYS A 100 0.76 2.35 18.11
C LYS A 100 0.54 2.73 16.64
N VAL A 101 -0.56 3.44 16.36
CA VAL A 101 -0.82 4.05 15.05
C VAL A 101 -0.68 5.56 15.17
N LYS A 102 0.22 6.13 14.37
CA LYS A 102 0.45 7.59 14.28
C LYS A 102 0.14 8.05 12.87
N HIS A 103 -0.68 9.09 12.76
CA HIS A 103 -1.08 9.69 11.48
C HIS A 103 -0.45 11.08 11.33
N ARG A 104 -0.20 11.48 10.08
CA ARG A 104 0.24 12.84 9.73
C ARG A 104 -0.92 13.57 9.08
N ILE A 105 -1.28 14.72 9.63
CA ILE A 105 -2.34 15.57 9.10
C ILE A 105 -1.83 16.97 8.83
N GLN A 106 -2.40 17.58 7.80
CA GLN A 106 -2.31 19.00 7.50
C GLN A 106 -3.71 19.57 7.61
N LYS A 107 -3.86 20.61 8.42
CA LYS A 107 -5.16 21.20 8.75
C LYS A 107 -5.39 22.42 7.88
N PHE A 108 -6.60 22.55 7.34
CA PHE A 108 -7.04 23.69 6.53
C PHE A 108 -8.38 24.19 7.09
N ARG A 109 -8.62 25.50 7.04
CA ARG A 109 -9.95 26.08 7.31
C ARG A 109 -10.91 25.69 6.18
N LEU A 110 -12.20 25.72 6.46
CA LEU A 110 -13.22 25.50 5.42
C LEU A 110 -13.06 26.45 4.21
N SER A 111 -12.62 27.69 4.45
CA SER A 111 -12.35 28.67 3.38
C SER A 111 -11.18 28.28 2.45
N GLU A 112 -10.30 27.38 2.88
CA GLU A 112 -9.07 26.96 2.19
C GLU A 112 -9.27 25.64 1.43
N VAL A 113 -10.52 25.17 1.26
CA VAL A 113 -10.81 23.86 0.66
C VAL A 113 -10.25 23.71 -0.75
N ASN A 114 -10.31 24.77 -1.57
CA ASN A 114 -9.80 24.73 -2.94
C ASN A 114 -8.27 24.61 -2.96
N ASP A 115 -7.59 25.41 -2.14
CA ASP A 115 -6.13 25.35 -1.98
C ASP A 115 -5.68 23.96 -1.51
N ALA A 116 -6.42 23.36 -0.56
CA ALA A 116 -6.14 22.01 -0.08
C ALA A 116 -6.28 20.95 -1.19
N ILE A 117 -7.26 21.11 -2.09
CA ILE A 117 -7.44 20.22 -3.25
C ILE A 117 -6.30 20.41 -4.26
N GLU A 118 -5.90 21.64 -4.56
CA GLU A 118 -4.78 21.93 -5.47
C GLU A 118 -3.46 21.36 -4.94
N LEU A 119 -3.18 21.55 -3.64
CA LEU A 119 -2.01 20.96 -2.99
C LEU A 119 -2.05 19.43 -3.02
N LEU A 120 -3.22 18.82 -2.81
CA LEU A 120 -3.39 17.37 -2.90
C LEU A 120 -3.12 16.87 -4.32
N HIS A 121 -3.69 17.54 -5.33
CA HIS A 121 -3.52 17.19 -6.74
C HIS A 121 -2.05 17.31 -7.18
N GLY A 122 -1.35 18.35 -6.70
CA GLY A 122 0.07 18.56 -6.96
C GLY A 122 1.02 17.64 -6.17
N GLY A 123 0.50 16.75 -5.31
CA GLY A 123 1.33 15.85 -4.49
C GLY A 123 2.06 16.54 -3.33
N ASN A 124 1.66 17.76 -2.97
CA ASN A 124 2.30 18.57 -1.93
C ASN A 124 1.80 18.25 -0.51
N ILE A 125 0.87 17.30 -0.38
CA ILE A 125 0.33 16.87 0.92
C ILE A 125 0.94 15.52 1.31
N THR A 126 1.77 15.53 2.35
CA THR A 126 2.18 14.30 3.05
C THR A 126 1.13 13.91 4.09
N GLY A 127 0.56 12.70 3.97
CA GLY A 127 -0.46 12.21 4.89
C GLY A 127 -1.87 12.62 4.46
N ARG A 128 -2.63 13.28 5.34
CA ARG A 128 -4.03 13.63 5.09
C ARG A 128 -4.32 15.10 5.29
N ALA A 129 -5.00 15.73 4.32
CA ALA A 129 -5.62 17.03 4.49
C ALA A 129 -6.91 16.90 5.33
N VAL A 130 -7.08 17.74 6.35
CA VAL A 130 -8.26 17.75 7.23
C VAL A 130 -8.84 19.16 7.24
N ILE A 131 -10.08 19.29 6.76
CA ILE A 131 -10.83 20.54 6.85
C ILE A 131 -11.39 20.70 8.25
N ILE A 132 -11.14 21.86 8.86
CA ILE A 132 -11.66 22.24 10.16
C ILE A 132 -12.68 23.37 9.94
N PRO A 133 -13.91 23.22 10.46
CA PRO A 133 -14.93 24.28 10.43
C PRO A 133 -14.48 25.58 11.09
#